data_AF-A0A968ME48-F1
#
_entry.id   AF-A0A968ME48-F1
#
_cell.length_a   1.000
_cell.length_b   1.000
_cell.length_c   1.000
_cell.angle_alpha   90.00
_cell.angle_beta   90.00
_cell.angle_gamma   90.00
#
_symmetry.space_group_name_H-M   'P 1'
#
loop_
_entity.id
_entity.type
_entity.pdbx_description
1 polymer ?
#
loop_
_entity_poly.entity_id
_entity_poly.type
_entity_poly.pdbx_seq_one_letter_code
_entity_poly.pdbx_strand_id
1 'polypeptide(L)' 'PRREAAGQASSRSGTKNAQEARQREEEAKQVAAAAQRQQEQLQIQVAKYLLGTGMPVAQIAQMTGLSEEVVLNLR' A
#
# COMPACT_ATOMS: atom_id res chain seq x y z
N PRO A 1 2.59 -56.66 23.89
CA PRO A 1 3.86 -55.94 23.60
C PRO A 1 3.62 -54.66 22.75
N ARG A 2 4.04 -53.51 23.31
CA ARG A 2 4.35 -52.17 22.73
C ARG A 2 3.46 -51.62 21.59
N ARG A 3 2.59 -50.63 21.84
CA ARG A 3 2.81 -49.16 22.00
C ARG A 3 3.43 -48.44 20.77
N GLU A 4 2.61 -47.51 20.27
CA GLU A 4 2.97 -46.15 19.79
C GLU A 4 3.67 -46.01 18.43
N ALA A 5 2.90 -45.67 17.40
CA ALA A 5 3.39 -45.00 16.19
C ALA A 5 2.27 -44.20 15.47
N ALA A 6 1.57 -43.32 16.19
CA ALA A 6 0.58 -42.41 15.59
C ALA A 6 0.66 -41.04 16.27
N GLY A 7 1.74 -40.31 16.05
CA GLY A 7 1.94 -39.02 16.71
C GLY A 7 2.89 -38.05 16.00
N GLN A 8 3.17 -38.25 14.71
CA GLN A 8 4.25 -37.51 14.05
C GLN A 8 3.94 -37.13 12.59
N ALA A 9 2.72 -36.63 12.32
CA ALA A 9 2.39 -36.05 11.01
C ALA A 9 1.75 -34.65 11.09
N SER A 10 1.17 -34.27 12.23
CA SER A 10 0.37 -33.04 12.31
C SER A 10 1.17 -31.76 12.60
N SER A 11 2.42 -31.84 13.04
CA SER A 11 3.19 -30.66 13.48
C SER A 11 3.99 -29.93 12.38
N ARG A 12 4.20 -30.56 11.21
CA ARG A 12 4.94 -29.95 10.07
C ARG A 12 4.05 -29.14 9.13
N SER A 13 2.74 -29.38 9.14
CA SER A 13 1.79 -28.72 8.23
C SER A 13 1.27 -27.40 8.80
N GLY A 14 1.07 -27.32 10.13
CA GLY A 14 0.62 -26.09 10.79
C GLY A 14 1.66 -24.95 10.76
N THR A 15 2.95 -25.27 10.76
CA THR A 15 4.04 -24.26 10.70
C THR A 15 4.21 -23.66 9.31
N LYS A 16 4.00 -24.43 8.23
CA LYS A 16 4.01 -23.91 6.86
C LYS A 16 2.87 -22.94 6.60
N ASN A 17 1.65 -23.26 7.05
CA ASN A 17 0.50 -22.35 6.94
C ASN A 17 0.71 -21.05 7.71
N ALA A 18 1.32 -21.12 8.90
CA ALA A 18 1.63 -19.93 9.70
C ALA A 18 2.73 -19.06 9.06
N GLN A 19 3.71 -19.66 8.37
CA GLN A 19 4.75 -18.92 7.64
C GLN A 19 4.24 -18.30 6.34
N GLU A 20 3.37 -18.98 5.60
CA GLU A 20 2.74 -18.41 4.39
C GLU A 20 1.80 -17.25 4.72
N ALA A 21 1.02 -17.36 5.80
CA ALA A 21 0.15 -16.27 6.25
C ALA A 21 0.96 -15.01 6.59
N ARG A 22 2.10 -15.16 7.27
CA ARG A 22 2.99 -14.04 7.61
C ARG A 22 3.62 -13.39 6.38
N GLN A 23 4.07 -14.19 5.41
CA GLN A 23 4.64 -13.67 4.16
C GLN A 23 3.60 -12.89 3.34
N ARG A 24 2.39 -13.43 3.18
CA ARG A 24 1.32 -12.73 2.45
C ARG A 24 0.90 -11.41 3.12
N GLU A 25 0.93 -11.35 4.45
CA GLU A 25 0.61 -10.13 5.19
C GLU A 25 1.70 -9.05 5.00
N GLU A 26 2.97 -9.47 4.91
CA GLU A 26 4.10 -8.58 4.66
C GLU A 26 4.13 -8.09 3.20
N GLU A 27 3.82 -8.96 2.24
CA GLU A 27 3.63 -8.60 0.83
C GLU A 27 2.45 -7.63 0.66
N ALA A 28 1.32 -7.87 1.34
CA ALA A 28 0.17 -6.96 1.28
C ALA A 28 0.49 -5.57 1.82
N LYS A 29 1.27 -5.47 2.91
CA LYS A 29 1.75 -4.18 3.45
C LYS A 29 2.67 -3.46 2.47
N GLN A 30 3.56 -4.18 1.79
CA GLN A 30 4.44 -3.60 0.77
C GLN A 30 3.66 -3.12 -0.46
N VAL A 31 2.69 -3.90 -0.94
CA VAL A 31 1.83 -3.51 -2.07
C VAL A 31 0.98 -2.29 -1.70
N ALA A 32 0.41 -2.25 -0.50
CA ALA A 32 -0.35 -1.09 -0.03
C ALA A 32 0.52 0.18 0.05
N ALA A 33 1.75 0.07 0.56
CA ALA A 33 2.69 1.20 0.60
C ALA A 33 3.09 1.68 -0.81
N ALA A 34 3.31 0.75 -1.74
CA ALA A 34 3.60 1.08 -3.14
C ALA A 34 2.39 1.76 -3.82
N ALA A 35 1.18 1.28 -3.56
CA ALA A 35 -0.06 1.86 -4.09
C ALA A 35 -0.29 3.28 -3.54
N GLN A 36 -0.04 3.51 -2.25
CA GLN A 36 -0.13 4.86 -1.66
C GLN A 36 0.88 5.82 -2.31
N ARG A 37 2.13 5.39 -2.50
CA ARG A 37 3.15 6.21 -3.18
C ARG A 37 2.76 6.52 -4.62
N GLN A 38 2.21 5.55 -5.36
CA GLN A 38 1.73 5.80 -6.71
C GLN A 38 0.56 6.77 -6.74
N GLN A 39 -0.40 6.62 -5.83
CA GLN A 39 -1.55 7.51 -5.73
C GLN A 39 -1.13 8.96 -5.45
N GLU A 40 -0.18 9.16 -4.53
CA GLU A 40 0.37 10.47 -4.21
C GLU A 40 1.10 11.09 -5.43
N GLN A 41 1.89 10.30 -6.16
CA GLN A 41 2.53 10.78 -7.39
C GLN A 41 1.53 11.18 -8.48
N LEU A 42 0.44 10.43 -8.64
CA LEU A 42 -0.63 10.77 -9.58
C LEU A 42 -1.31 12.08 -9.19
N GLN A 43 -1.62 12.29 -7.91
CA GLN A 43 -2.22 13.54 -7.42
C GLN A 43 -1.30 14.74 -7.71
N ILE A 44 0.00 14.61 -7.45
CA ILE A 44 1.00 15.65 -7.75
C ILE A 44 1.07 15.92 -9.26
N GLN A 45 1.06 14.89 -10.09
CA GLN A 45 1.15 15.03 -11.54
C GLN A 45 -0.08 15.73 -12.12
N VAL A 46 -1.28 15.37 -11.64
CA VAL A 46 -2.53 16.06 -11.98
C VAL A 46 -2.51 17.51 -11.50
N ALA A 47 -2.06 17.77 -10.27
CA ALA A 47 -1.96 19.13 -9.75
C ALA A 47 -1.03 20.02 -10.60
N LYS A 48 0.13 19.50 -11.01
CA LYS A 48 1.05 20.21 -11.92
C LYS A 48 0.43 20.53 -13.27
N TYR A 49 -0.30 19.57 -13.84
CA TYR A 49 -1.01 19.78 -15.10
C TYR A 49 -2.07 20.88 -14.96
N LEU A 50 -2.89 20.84 -13.92
CA LEU A 50 -3.93 21.84 -13.67
C LEU A 50 -3.36 23.23 -13.33
N LEU A 51 -2.20 23.30 -12.68
CA LEU A 51 -1.48 24.56 -12.50
C LEU A 51 -1.07 25.16 -13.85
N GLY A 52 -0.59 24.32 -14.77
CA GLY A 52 -0.23 24.73 -16.13
C GLY A 52 -1.40 25.24 -16.97
N THR A 53 -2.65 24.84 -16.67
CA THR A 53 -3.84 25.36 -17.35
C THR A 53 -4.33 26.71 -16.79
N GLY A 54 -3.70 27.22 -15.72
CA GLY A 54 -4.10 28.46 -15.06
C GLY A 54 -5.26 28.29 -14.07
N MET A 55 -5.60 27.06 -13.68
CA MET A 55 -6.63 26.81 -12.67
C MET A 55 -6.19 27.35 -11.29
N PRO A 56 -7.10 27.95 -10.50
CA PRO A 56 -6.76 28.46 -9.18
C PRO A 56 -6.37 27.33 -8.21
N VAL A 57 -5.34 27.59 -7.39
CA VAL A 57 -4.78 26.65 -6.40
C VAL A 57 -5.85 26.01 -5.52
N ALA A 58 -6.82 26.79 -5.03
CA ALA A 58 -7.91 26.29 -4.18
C ALA A 58 -8.77 25.21 -4.88
N GLN A 59 -9.04 25.35 -6.18
CA GLN A 59 -9.75 24.31 -6.93
C GLN A 59 -8.88 23.07 -7.14
N ILE A 60 -7.60 23.26 -7.44
CA ILE A 60 -6.66 22.15 -7.65
C ILE A 60 -6.53 21.33 -6.36
N ALA A 61 -6.41 21.99 -5.22
CA ALA A 61 -6.40 21.37 -3.90
C ALA A 61 -7.66 20.52 -3.65
N GLN A 62 -8.84 21.07 -3.95
CA GLN A 62 -10.10 20.32 -3.84
C GLN A 62 -10.18 19.12 -4.77
N MET A 63 -9.71 19.24 -6.02
CA MET A 63 -9.77 18.14 -7.00
C MET A 63 -8.77 17.02 -6.71
N THR A 64 -7.57 17.38 -6.25
CA THR A 64 -6.47 16.42 -6.05
C THR A 64 -6.41 15.88 -4.63
N GLY A 65 -7.12 16.52 -3.68
CA GLY A 65 -7.04 16.20 -2.26
C GLY A 65 -5.75 16.67 -1.59
N LEU A 66 -4.88 17.38 -2.33
CA LEU A 66 -3.66 17.98 -1.80
C LEU A 66 -3.98 19.26 -1.04
N SER A 67 -3.15 19.61 -0.06
CA SER A 67 -3.26 20.91 0.60
C SER A 67 -2.84 22.03 -0.34
N GLU A 68 -3.41 23.22 -0.18
CA GLU A 68 -3.07 24.39 -1.00
C GLU A 68 -1.57 24.73 -0.92
N GLU A 69 -0.95 24.56 0.26
CA GLU A 69 0.50 24.70 0.44
C GLU A 69 1.29 23.73 -0.44
N VAL A 70 0.87 22.45 -0.51
CA VAL A 70 1.53 21.46 -1.36
C VAL A 70 1.41 21.88 -2.81
N VAL A 71 0.23 22.28 -3.26
CA VAL A 71 -0.02 22.74 -4.64
C VAL A 71 0.80 23.99 -4.97
N LEU A 72 0.93 24.96 -4.05
CA LEU A 72 1.78 26.15 -4.22
C LEU A 72 3.26 25.78 -4.38
N ASN A 73 3.73 24.78 -3.65
CA ASN A 73 5.10 24.27 -3.76
C ASN A 73 5.36 23.47 -5.05
N LEU A 74 4.33 23.19 -5.88
CA LEU A 74 4.51 22.54 -7.18
C LEU A 74 4.82 23.52 -8.32
N ARG A 75 4.68 24.83 -8.09
CA ARG A 75 4.86 25.89 -9.09
C ARG A 75 6.33 26.19 -9.38
#